data_AF-A0A3C0RWZ8-F1
#
_entry.id   AF-A0A3C0RWZ8-F1
#
_cell.length_a   1.000
_cell.length_b   1.000
_cell.length_c   1.000
_cell.angle_alpha   90.00
_cell.angle_beta   90.00
_cell.angle_gamma   90.00
#
_symmetry.space_group_name_H-M   'P 1'
#
loop_
_entity.id
_entity.type
_entity.pdbx_description
1 polymer ?
#
loop_
_entity_poly.entity_id
_entity_poly.type
_entity_poly.pdbx_seq_one_letter_code
_entity_poly.pdbx_strand_id
1 'polypeptide(L)'
;VINRNDLDKNTLEITENTALSIDFINEFLIEYDFERVDFVYEPGQFAIRGGIVDIFSFSNDLPYRIEFFGDDIESIRTFDIESQLSVKKIHKVTIVPNVQAKFLTSQHISLLEYVDQDATIWIKDAQFTLDIVKDGLKKAEKLWAGLTDKQKKDNPEWHNPAYEFTDEKNLNALFFEFPIIEFGKQFFYKAEATFKFDIHPQPSFNKDFNLLIHNFKENESQRIQNLIFSDSTKQ
;
A
#
# COMPACT_ATOMS: atom_id res chain seq x y z
N VAL A 1 -7.61 8.88 -0.89
CA VAL A 1 -7.24 7.83 -1.86
C VAL A 1 -8.16 7.92 -3.07
N ILE A 2 -7.75 7.37 -4.21
CA ILE A 2 -8.58 7.31 -5.41
C ILE A 2 -9.70 6.29 -5.17
N ASN A 3 -10.92 6.59 -5.64
CA ASN A 3 -12.05 5.69 -5.47
C ASN A 3 -11.91 4.42 -6.33
N ARG A 4 -12.63 3.36 -5.95
CA ARG A 4 -12.57 2.04 -6.60
C ARG A 4 -12.94 2.10 -8.09
N ASN A 5 -14.01 2.82 -8.43
CA ASN A 5 -14.49 2.92 -9.80
C ASN A 5 -13.47 3.56 -10.75
N ASP A 6 -12.79 4.61 -10.29
CA ASP A 6 -11.76 5.28 -11.06
C ASP A 6 -10.52 4.39 -11.16
N LEU A 7 -10.10 3.74 -10.07
CA LEU A 7 -8.98 2.79 -10.15
C LEU A 7 -9.27 1.66 -11.15
N ASP A 8 -10.46 1.07 -11.10
CA ASP A 8 -10.86 -0.04 -11.98
C ASP A 8 -10.91 0.39 -13.46
N LYS A 9 -11.47 1.58 -13.76
CA LYS A 9 -11.50 2.12 -15.14
C LYS A 9 -10.13 2.39 -15.72
N ASN A 10 -9.19 2.76 -14.86
CA ASN A 10 -7.84 3.16 -15.26
C ASN A 10 -6.84 2.02 -15.15
N THR A 11 -7.30 0.79 -14.92
CA THR A 11 -6.44 -0.39 -14.79
C THR A 11 -6.61 -1.26 -16.02
N LEU A 12 -5.48 -1.66 -16.62
CA LEU A 12 -5.49 -2.60 -17.75
C LEU A 12 -5.20 -4.02 -17.27
N GLU A 13 -6.19 -4.88 -17.38
CA GLU A 13 -6.05 -6.30 -17.11
C GLU A 13 -5.69 -7.06 -18.39
N ILE A 14 -4.61 -7.85 -18.33
CA ILE A 14 -4.08 -8.62 -19.45
C ILE A 14 -4.00 -10.08 -19.02
N THR A 15 -4.67 -10.97 -19.75
CA THR A 15 -4.73 -12.40 -19.44
C THR A 15 -4.26 -13.21 -20.64
N GLU A 16 -3.53 -14.30 -20.38
CA GLU A 16 -3.11 -15.24 -21.42
C GLU A 16 -4.32 -15.79 -22.20
N ASN A 17 -4.16 -16.00 -23.52
CA ASN A 17 -5.20 -16.47 -24.44
C ASN A 17 -6.40 -15.52 -24.59
N THR A 18 -6.19 -14.21 -24.39
CA THR A 18 -7.17 -13.19 -24.75
C THR A 18 -6.70 -12.39 -25.97
N ALA A 19 -7.66 -11.90 -26.76
CA ALA A 19 -7.39 -11.04 -27.88
C ALA A 19 -7.21 -9.58 -27.40
N LEU A 20 -6.03 -9.03 -27.63
CA LEU A 20 -5.67 -7.66 -27.29
C LEU A 20 -4.59 -7.17 -28.26
N SER A 21 -4.80 -6.03 -28.91
CA SER A 21 -3.81 -5.51 -29.86
C SER A 21 -2.69 -4.75 -29.15
N ILE A 22 -1.49 -4.84 -29.71
CA ILE A 22 -0.32 -4.08 -29.25
C ILE A 22 -0.58 -2.57 -29.37
N ASP A 23 -1.29 -2.13 -30.42
CA ASP A 23 -1.63 -0.72 -30.62
C ASP A 23 -2.51 -0.18 -29.49
N PHE A 24 -3.50 -0.95 -29.03
CA PHE A 24 -4.33 -0.56 -27.88
C PHE A 24 -3.49 -0.43 -26.60
N ILE A 25 -2.57 -1.36 -26.34
CA ILE A 25 -1.68 -1.29 -25.18
C ILE A 25 -0.78 -0.05 -25.28
N ASN A 26 -0.24 0.24 -26.45
CA ASN A 26 0.59 1.43 -26.68
C ASN A 26 -0.21 2.72 -26.42
N GLU A 27 -1.42 2.84 -26.96
CA GLU A 27 -2.29 3.99 -26.73
C GLU A 27 -2.65 4.15 -25.26
N PHE A 28 -3.03 3.07 -24.59
CA PHE A 28 -3.33 3.06 -23.16
C PHE A 28 -2.11 3.53 -22.35
N LEU A 29 -0.93 2.94 -22.55
CA LEU A 29 0.26 3.27 -21.77
C LEU A 29 0.70 4.73 -21.98
N ILE A 30 0.66 5.23 -23.22
CA ILE A 30 0.94 6.64 -23.51
C ILE A 30 -0.09 7.55 -22.85
N GLU A 31 -1.38 7.19 -22.92
CA GLU A 31 -2.43 7.95 -22.27
C GLU A 31 -2.14 8.07 -20.77
N TYR A 32 -1.67 7.03 -20.10
CA TYR A 32 -1.34 7.06 -18.67
C TYR A 32 0.11 7.46 -18.34
N ASP A 33 0.75 8.23 -19.22
CA ASP A 33 2.07 8.83 -19.01
C ASP A 33 3.18 7.80 -18.73
N PHE A 34 3.06 6.58 -19.24
CA PHE A 34 4.20 5.66 -19.28
C PHE A 34 5.23 6.15 -20.30
N GLU A 35 6.50 6.03 -19.94
CA GLU A 35 7.61 6.39 -20.81
C GLU A 35 7.94 5.22 -21.75
N ARG A 36 7.90 5.49 -23.06
CA ARG A 36 8.35 4.52 -24.07
C ARG A 36 9.88 4.55 -24.17
N VAL A 37 10.50 3.41 -23.90
CA VAL A 37 11.95 3.22 -23.90
C VAL A 37 12.36 2.01 -24.75
N ASP A 38 13.65 1.90 -25.04
CA ASP A 38 14.18 0.72 -25.74
C ASP A 38 14.30 -0.49 -24.80
N PHE A 39 14.64 -0.24 -23.53
CA PHE A 39 14.81 -1.24 -22.48
C PHE A 39 14.21 -0.73 -21.18
N VAL A 40 13.38 -1.56 -20.56
CA VAL A 40 12.66 -1.23 -19.34
C VAL A 40 13.55 -1.48 -18.12
N TYR A 41 13.72 -0.45 -17.28
CA TYR A 41 14.50 -0.50 -16.05
C TYR A 41 13.73 0.02 -14.82
N GLU A 42 12.82 0.97 -15.01
CA GLU A 42 12.12 1.65 -13.91
C GLU A 42 10.59 1.52 -14.03
N PRO A 43 9.85 1.52 -12.91
CA PRO A 43 8.39 1.58 -12.93
C PRO A 43 7.89 2.79 -13.73
N GLY A 44 6.86 2.57 -14.55
CA GLY A 44 6.35 3.58 -15.48
C GLY A 44 6.97 3.53 -16.87
N GLN A 45 7.89 2.60 -17.13
CA GLN A 45 8.47 2.40 -18.47
C GLN A 45 7.82 1.24 -19.22
N PHE A 46 7.80 1.36 -20.55
CA PHE A 46 7.43 0.26 -21.44
C PHE A 46 8.24 0.24 -22.74
N ALA A 47 8.38 -0.93 -23.35
CA ALA A 47 9.05 -1.12 -24.63
C ALA A 47 8.24 -2.05 -25.53
N ILE A 48 8.25 -1.80 -26.84
CA ILE A 48 7.58 -2.63 -27.84
C ILE A 48 8.62 -3.10 -28.86
N ARG A 49 8.75 -4.41 -29.02
CA ARG A 49 9.73 -5.07 -29.89
C ARG A 49 9.05 -6.16 -30.71
N GLY A 50 8.47 -5.78 -31.84
CA GLY A 50 7.70 -6.70 -32.68
C GLY A 50 6.50 -7.25 -31.91
N GLY A 51 6.42 -8.57 -31.76
CA GLY A 51 5.37 -9.25 -30.99
C GLY A 51 5.62 -9.31 -29.47
N ILE A 52 6.47 -8.45 -28.92
CA ILE A 52 6.77 -8.44 -27.48
C ILE A 52 6.53 -7.04 -26.92
N VAL A 53 5.84 -6.98 -25.79
CA VAL A 53 5.64 -5.75 -25.02
C VAL A 53 6.21 -5.97 -23.61
N ASP A 54 7.21 -5.18 -23.25
CA ASP A 54 7.74 -5.13 -21.88
C ASP A 54 7.11 -3.95 -21.16
N ILE A 55 6.59 -4.13 -19.93
CA ILE A 55 5.92 -3.09 -19.14
C ILE A 55 6.33 -3.22 -17.68
N PHE A 56 6.75 -2.12 -17.04
CA PHE A 56 6.97 -2.08 -15.60
C PHE A 56 5.86 -1.27 -14.92
N SER A 57 4.87 -1.93 -14.34
CA SER A 57 3.79 -1.26 -13.61
C SER A 57 4.28 -0.73 -12.24
N PHE A 58 3.70 0.39 -11.79
CA PHE A 58 3.98 1.02 -10.51
C PHE A 58 3.61 0.16 -9.29
N SER A 59 2.78 -0.87 -9.47
CA SER A 59 2.27 -1.70 -8.37
C SER A 59 3.01 -3.03 -8.18
N ASN A 60 4.14 -3.26 -8.87
CA ASN A 60 4.76 -4.57 -8.94
C ASN A 60 6.28 -4.52 -8.74
N ASP A 61 6.82 -5.60 -8.18
CA ASP A 61 8.26 -5.70 -7.87
C ASP A 61 9.13 -5.98 -9.09
N LEU A 62 8.55 -6.58 -10.14
CA LEU A 62 9.25 -6.93 -11.38
C LEU A 62 8.42 -6.53 -12.60
N PRO A 63 9.08 -6.14 -13.71
CA PRO A 63 8.40 -5.87 -14.97
C PRO A 63 7.87 -7.15 -15.62
N TYR A 64 6.98 -6.95 -16.58
CA TYR A 64 6.29 -7.99 -17.32
C TYR A 64 6.69 -7.96 -18.79
N ARG A 65 6.93 -9.14 -19.35
CA ARG A 65 7.08 -9.39 -20.78
C ARG A 65 5.83 -10.11 -21.27
N ILE A 66 5.13 -9.50 -22.21
CA ILE A 66 3.93 -10.02 -22.84
C ILE A 66 4.29 -10.39 -24.27
N GLU A 67 4.17 -11.67 -24.60
CA GLU A 67 4.44 -12.23 -25.92
C GLU A 67 3.13 -12.39 -26.69
N PHE A 68 3.10 -11.89 -27.92
CA PHE A 68 1.95 -11.87 -28.81
C PHE A 68 2.15 -12.80 -29.99
N PHE A 69 1.06 -13.46 -30.39
CA PHE A 69 0.94 -14.15 -31.66
C PHE A 69 -0.19 -13.51 -32.48
N GLY A 70 0.16 -12.53 -33.31
CA GLY A 70 -0.84 -11.66 -33.94
C GLY A 70 -1.46 -10.73 -32.90
N ASP A 71 -2.79 -10.82 -32.74
CA ASP A 71 -3.55 -10.05 -31.74
C ASP A 71 -3.87 -10.88 -30.48
N ASP A 72 -3.33 -12.11 -30.37
CA ASP A 72 -3.54 -12.98 -29.22
C ASP A 72 -2.34 -12.96 -28.27
N ILE A 73 -2.60 -12.90 -26.97
CA ILE A 73 -1.56 -13.02 -25.94
C ILE A 73 -1.17 -14.49 -25.76
N GLU A 74 0.05 -14.83 -26.17
CA GLU A 74 0.59 -16.18 -26.08
C GLU A 74 1.14 -16.49 -24.68
N SER A 75 1.92 -15.57 -24.11
CA SER A 75 2.52 -15.79 -22.79
C SER A 75 2.81 -14.50 -22.04
N ILE A 76 2.71 -14.56 -20.71
CA ILE A 76 3.08 -13.45 -19.83
C ILE A 76 4.13 -13.94 -18.83
N ARG A 77 5.24 -13.21 -18.71
CA ARG A 77 6.36 -13.55 -17.82
C ARG A 77 6.82 -12.34 -17.05
N THR A 78 7.23 -12.51 -15.79
CA THR A 78 8.08 -11.51 -15.15
C THR A 78 9.51 -11.64 -15.67
N PHE A 79 10.28 -10.55 -15.67
CA PHE A 79 11.70 -10.59 -16.00
C PHE A 79 12.53 -9.71 -15.06
N ASP A 80 13.83 -10.01 -14.98
CA ASP A 80 14.78 -9.25 -14.17
C ASP A 80 15.35 -8.06 -14.96
N ILE A 81 15.35 -6.86 -14.36
CA ILE A 81 15.74 -5.63 -15.06
C ILE A 81 17.22 -5.57 -15.44
N GLU A 82 18.11 -6.24 -14.69
CA GLU A 82 19.55 -6.23 -14.96
C GLU A 82 19.91 -7.20 -16.09
N SER A 83 19.45 -8.44 -15.97
CA SER A 83 19.74 -9.51 -16.93
C SER A 83 18.82 -9.51 -18.14
N GLN A 84 17.65 -8.86 -18.07
CA GLN A 84 16.59 -8.86 -19.07
C GLN A 84 16.04 -10.27 -19.40
N LEU A 85 16.31 -11.24 -18.51
CA LEU A 85 15.88 -12.62 -18.62
C LEU A 85 14.58 -12.87 -17.87
N SER A 86 13.71 -13.71 -18.44
CA SER A 86 12.46 -14.11 -17.80
C SER A 86 12.73 -14.87 -16.50
N VAL A 87 11.94 -14.57 -15.48
CA VAL A 87 12.01 -15.17 -14.15
C VAL A 87 10.89 -16.19 -13.96
N LYS A 88 9.62 -15.77 -14.12
CA LYS A 88 8.46 -16.62 -13.83
C LYS A 88 7.33 -16.38 -14.82
N LYS A 89 6.68 -17.46 -15.28
CA LYS A 89 5.45 -17.39 -16.09
C LYS A 89 4.24 -17.10 -15.19
N ILE A 90 3.34 -16.23 -15.65
CA ILE A 90 2.10 -15.86 -14.96
C ILE A 90 0.93 -15.89 -15.95
N HIS A 91 -0.29 -16.11 -15.47
CA HIS A 91 -1.47 -16.22 -16.34
C HIS A 91 -2.19 -14.89 -16.58
N LYS A 92 -2.01 -13.93 -15.68
CA LYS A 92 -2.70 -12.65 -15.68
C LYS A 92 -1.80 -11.60 -15.05
N VAL A 93 -1.84 -10.39 -15.60
CA VAL A 93 -1.21 -9.21 -15.06
C VAL A 93 -2.20 -8.05 -15.05
N THR A 94 -2.03 -7.18 -14.06
CA THR A 94 -2.83 -5.97 -13.89
C THR A 94 -1.87 -4.80 -13.97
N ILE A 95 -1.98 -4.00 -15.03
CA ILE A 95 -1.17 -2.80 -15.22
C ILE A 95 -1.89 -1.64 -14.55
N VAL A 96 -1.36 -1.23 -13.39
CA VAL A 96 -1.81 -0.04 -12.68
C VAL A 96 -0.93 1.14 -13.10
N PRO A 97 -1.52 2.22 -13.66
CA PRO A 97 -0.77 3.42 -14.00
C PRO A 97 -0.42 4.25 -12.77
N ASN A 98 0.38 5.31 -12.96
CA ASN A 98 0.59 6.32 -11.92
C ASN A 98 -0.66 7.19 -11.77
N VAL A 99 -1.69 6.58 -11.19
CA VAL A 99 -3.00 7.19 -10.97
C VAL A 99 -2.90 8.44 -10.08
N GLN A 100 -1.90 8.52 -9.20
CA GLN A 100 -1.70 9.68 -8.33
C GLN A 100 -1.25 10.93 -9.08
N ALA A 101 -0.61 10.82 -10.25
CA ALA A 101 -0.15 11.99 -11.00
C ALA A 101 -1.25 12.59 -11.89
N LYS A 102 -2.08 11.73 -12.50
CA LYS A 102 -3.07 12.14 -13.51
C LYS A 102 -4.46 12.45 -12.92
N PHE A 103 -4.82 11.80 -11.81
CA PHE A 103 -6.17 11.90 -11.20
C PHE A 103 -6.27 12.87 -10.02
N LEU A 104 -5.29 13.76 -9.83
CA LEU A 104 -5.29 14.86 -8.84
C LEU A 104 -6.45 15.86 -9.00
N THR A 105 -7.34 15.64 -9.97
CA THR A 105 -8.55 16.43 -10.22
C THR A 105 -9.86 15.71 -9.85
N SER A 106 -9.79 14.46 -9.39
CA SER A 106 -10.95 13.62 -9.03
C SER A 106 -11.21 13.66 -7.52
N GLN A 107 -12.48 13.49 -7.10
CA GLN A 107 -12.85 13.43 -5.68
C GLN A 107 -12.13 12.26 -4.98
N HIS A 108 -11.08 12.56 -4.22
CA HIS A 108 -10.47 11.62 -3.29
C HIS A 108 -11.49 11.21 -2.23
N ILE A 109 -11.50 9.91 -1.89
CA ILE A 109 -12.26 9.35 -0.76
C ILE A 109 -11.30 9.03 0.39
N SER A 110 -11.82 8.87 1.60
CA SER A 110 -11.06 8.28 2.70
C SER A 110 -10.66 6.85 2.37
N LEU A 111 -9.52 6.40 2.91
CA LEU A 111 -9.12 4.99 2.81
C LEU A 111 -10.19 4.07 3.41
N LEU A 112 -10.86 4.49 4.49
CA LEU A 112 -11.90 3.68 5.13
C LEU A 112 -13.14 3.53 4.25
N GLU A 113 -13.46 4.50 3.39
CA GLU A 113 -14.54 4.38 2.41
C GLU A 113 -14.19 3.40 1.27
N TYR A 114 -12.91 3.06 1.12
CA TYR A 114 -12.46 2.04 0.18
C TYR A 114 -12.54 0.61 0.76
N VAL A 115 -12.50 0.48 2.08
CA VAL A 115 -12.51 -0.80 2.80
C VAL A 115 -13.94 -1.35 2.86
N ASP A 116 -14.10 -2.66 2.70
CA ASP A 116 -15.41 -3.31 2.76
C ASP A 116 -16.02 -3.21 4.18
N GLN A 117 -17.33 -3.02 4.27
CA GLN A 117 -18.03 -2.69 5.52
C GLN A 117 -18.05 -3.81 6.57
N ASP A 118 -17.71 -5.04 6.19
CA ASP A 118 -17.57 -6.18 7.10
C ASP A 118 -16.18 -6.25 7.75
N ALA A 119 -15.25 -5.37 7.37
CA ALA A 119 -13.95 -5.26 8.00
C ALA A 119 -14.07 -4.83 9.48
N THR A 120 -13.12 -5.28 10.30
CA THR A 120 -13.00 -4.86 11.70
C THR A 120 -11.75 -4.03 11.87
N ILE A 121 -11.88 -2.84 12.46
CA ILE A 121 -10.74 -1.94 12.68
C ILE A 121 -10.12 -2.24 14.05
N TRP A 122 -8.84 -2.58 14.07
CA TRP A 122 -8.06 -2.76 15.30
C TRP A 122 -7.23 -1.51 15.58
N ILE A 123 -7.49 -0.84 16.72
CA ILE A 123 -6.85 0.43 17.07
C ILE A 123 -6.17 0.31 18.44
N LYS A 124 -4.90 0.71 18.53
CA LYS A 124 -4.15 0.63 19.80
C LYS A 124 -4.43 1.80 20.74
N ASP A 125 -4.61 2.99 20.17
CA ASP A 125 -4.80 4.24 20.92
C ASP A 125 -5.54 5.23 20.03
N ALA A 126 -6.87 5.15 20.03
CA ALA A 126 -7.69 5.95 19.11
C ALA A 126 -7.57 7.45 19.42
N GLN A 127 -7.57 7.84 20.71
CA GLN A 127 -7.40 9.24 21.10
C GLN A 127 -6.08 9.81 20.57
N PHE A 128 -4.96 9.10 20.79
CA PHE A 128 -3.66 9.56 20.28
C PHE A 128 -3.64 9.65 18.76
N THR A 129 -4.23 8.68 18.05
CA THR A 129 -4.36 8.73 16.58
C THR A 129 -5.12 9.99 16.13
N LEU A 130 -6.26 10.29 16.75
CA LEU A 130 -7.06 11.47 16.42
C LEU A 130 -6.31 12.78 16.72
N ASP A 131 -5.58 12.85 17.82
CA ASP A 131 -4.76 14.02 18.16
C ASP A 131 -3.63 14.25 17.16
N ILE A 132 -2.98 13.17 16.69
CA ILE A 132 -1.94 13.27 15.64
C ILE A 132 -2.53 13.80 14.32
N VAL A 133 -3.72 13.33 13.92
CA VAL A 133 -4.40 13.81 12.71
C VAL A 133 -4.74 15.29 12.84
N LYS A 134 -5.35 15.70 13.96
CA LYS A 134 -5.70 17.09 14.26
C LYS A 134 -4.49 18.02 14.22
N ASP A 135 -3.42 17.66 14.92
CA ASP A 135 -2.20 18.47 14.97
C ASP A 135 -1.47 18.48 13.63
N GLY A 136 -1.49 17.37 12.88
CA GLY A 136 -0.96 17.26 11.54
C GLY A 136 -1.65 18.21 10.57
N LEU A 137 -2.98 18.18 10.52
CA LEU A 137 -3.79 19.07 9.68
C LEU A 137 -3.54 20.54 10.03
N LYS A 138 -3.58 20.89 11.31
CA LYS A 138 -3.30 22.26 11.77
C LYS A 138 -1.92 22.75 11.35
N LYS A 139 -0.90 21.89 11.41
CA LYS A 139 0.46 22.23 10.94
C LYS A 139 0.48 22.44 9.43
N ALA A 140 -0.17 21.57 8.67
CA ALA A 140 -0.25 21.68 7.21
C ALA A 140 -0.96 22.97 6.77
N GLU A 141 -2.11 23.30 7.37
CA GLU A 141 -2.85 24.53 7.11
C GLU A 141 -2.03 25.79 7.42
N LYS A 142 -1.28 25.76 8.53
CA LYS A 142 -0.39 26.87 8.90
C LYS A 142 0.73 27.06 7.88
N LEU A 143 1.33 25.99 7.40
CA LEU A 143 2.36 26.04 6.35
C LEU A 143 1.77 26.59 5.05
N TRP A 144 0.61 26.08 4.63
CA TRP A 144 -0.09 26.53 3.43
C TRP A 144 -0.49 28.02 3.47
N ALA A 145 -1.01 28.48 4.61
CA ALA A 145 -1.35 29.88 4.82
C ALA A 145 -0.12 30.81 4.82
N GLY A 146 1.06 30.27 5.17
CA GLY A 146 2.33 31.00 5.13
C GLY A 146 2.94 31.14 3.73
N LEU A 147 2.42 30.41 2.72
CA LEU A 147 2.90 30.49 1.35
C LEU A 147 2.33 31.71 0.61
N THR A 148 3.21 32.41 -0.11
CA THR A 148 2.82 33.50 -1.01
C THR A 148 2.14 32.97 -2.28
N ASP A 149 1.34 33.80 -2.95
CA ASP A 149 0.69 33.42 -4.22
C ASP A 149 1.72 33.07 -5.31
N LYS A 150 2.89 33.72 -5.30
CA LYS A 150 3.99 33.37 -6.19
C LYS A 150 4.49 31.96 -5.93
N GLN A 151 4.73 31.57 -4.67
CA GLN A 151 5.18 30.22 -4.34
C GLN A 151 4.15 29.16 -4.75
N LYS A 152 2.86 29.42 -4.50
CA LYS A 152 1.78 28.52 -4.93
C LYS A 152 1.70 28.39 -6.45
N LYS A 153 1.98 29.47 -7.18
CA LYS A 153 1.99 29.46 -8.65
C LYS A 153 3.23 28.77 -9.24
N ASP A 154 4.38 28.95 -8.60
CA ASP A 154 5.65 28.37 -9.03
C ASP A 154 5.71 26.85 -8.72
N ASN A 155 4.84 26.35 -7.83
CA ASN A 155 4.76 24.94 -7.40
C ASN A 155 3.31 24.44 -7.51
N PRO A 156 2.79 24.21 -8.73
CA PRO A 156 1.40 23.82 -8.96
C PRO A 156 1.02 22.46 -8.37
N GLU A 157 1.99 21.63 -8.02
CA GLU A 157 1.84 20.35 -7.34
C GLU A 157 1.59 20.48 -5.83
N TRP A 158 1.70 21.69 -5.27
CA TRP A 158 1.34 21.92 -3.87
C TRP A 158 -0.16 22.20 -3.77
N HIS A 159 -0.86 21.33 -3.05
CA HIS A 159 -2.31 21.39 -2.89
C HIS A 159 -2.71 21.94 -1.52
N ASN A 160 -3.89 22.54 -1.45
CA ASN A 160 -4.43 23.05 -0.20
C ASN A 160 -4.79 21.87 0.72
N PRO A 161 -4.18 21.77 1.93
CA PRO A 161 -4.43 20.67 2.87
C PRO A 161 -5.91 20.47 3.23
N ALA A 162 -6.72 21.54 3.18
CA ALA A 162 -8.15 21.47 3.50
C ALA A 162 -8.96 20.59 2.54
N TYR A 163 -8.43 20.26 1.35
CA TYR A 163 -9.09 19.39 0.38
C TYR A 163 -8.44 18.01 0.25
N GLU A 164 -7.18 17.85 0.69
CA GLU A 164 -6.41 16.61 0.55
C GLU A 164 -6.39 15.77 1.82
N PHE A 165 -6.55 16.39 2.98
CA PHE A 165 -6.49 15.71 4.27
C PHE A 165 -7.85 15.65 4.94
N THR A 166 -8.07 14.55 5.67
CA THR A 166 -9.21 14.43 6.58
C THR A 166 -8.87 15.05 7.92
N ASP A 167 -9.90 15.54 8.62
CA ASP A 167 -9.78 16.00 10.00
C ASP A 167 -10.09 14.87 10.99
N GLU A 168 -9.82 15.11 12.27
CA GLU A 168 -10.04 14.12 13.31
C GLU A 168 -11.53 13.77 13.49
N LYS A 169 -12.44 14.69 13.18
CA LYS A 169 -13.87 14.47 13.37
C LYS A 169 -14.44 13.56 12.30
N ASN A 170 -14.07 13.79 11.04
CA ASN A 170 -14.46 12.98 9.90
C ASN A 170 -13.85 11.58 10.02
N LEU A 171 -12.56 11.47 10.38
CA LEU A 171 -11.94 10.16 10.62
C LEU A 171 -12.62 9.41 11.77
N ASN A 172 -12.91 10.09 12.88
CA ASN A 172 -13.61 9.48 14.00
C ASN A 172 -15.03 9.04 13.63
N ALA A 173 -15.76 9.82 12.81
CA ALA A 173 -17.07 9.44 12.29
C ALA A 173 -16.99 8.17 11.44
N LEU A 174 -16.00 8.08 10.55
CA LEU A 174 -15.76 6.88 9.74
C LEU A 174 -15.42 5.65 10.59
N PHE A 175 -14.67 5.79 11.69
CA PHE A 175 -14.43 4.66 12.59
C PHE A 175 -15.73 4.05 13.13
N PHE A 176 -16.76 4.87 13.42
CA PHE A 176 -18.06 4.37 13.91
C PHE A 176 -18.87 3.62 12.85
N GLU A 177 -18.46 3.62 11.58
CA GLU A 177 -19.09 2.79 10.54
C GLU A 177 -18.64 1.33 10.58
N PHE A 178 -17.62 1.00 11.37
CA PHE A 178 -17.04 -0.34 11.47
C PHE A 178 -17.12 -0.90 12.90
N PRO A 179 -17.12 -2.23 13.06
CA PRO A 179 -16.72 -2.85 14.31
C PRO A 179 -15.29 -2.43 14.70
N ILE A 180 -15.13 -1.90 15.92
CA ILE A 180 -13.84 -1.45 16.44
C ILE A 180 -13.37 -2.38 17.56
N ILE A 181 -12.11 -2.80 17.50
CA ILE A 181 -11.40 -3.46 18.59
C ILE A 181 -10.29 -2.54 19.05
N GLU A 182 -10.45 -1.95 20.24
CA GLU A 182 -9.35 -1.27 20.91
C GLU A 182 -8.49 -2.27 21.69
N PHE A 183 -7.16 -2.18 21.57
CA PHE A 183 -6.24 -3.08 22.25
C PHE A 183 -5.06 -2.34 22.89
N GLY A 184 -4.53 -2.87 23.99
CA GLY A 184 -3.40 -2.27 24.70
C GLY A 184 -3.81 -1.76 26.07
N LYS A 185 -3.42 -0.52 26.40
CA LYS A 185 -3.56 0.04 27.76
C LYS A 185 -4.44 1.29 27.81
N GLN A 186 -4.69 1.91 26.66
CA GLN A 186 -5.50 3.12 26.53
C GLN A 186 -6.71 2.76 25.69
N PHE A 187 -7.89 3.16 26.14
CA PHE A 187 -9.17 2.89 25.50
C PHE A 187 -9.94 4.20 25.47
N PHE A 188 -10.37 4.60 24.29
CA PHE A 188 -11.05 5.88 24.07
C PHE A 188 -12.56 5.70 23.96
N TYR A 189 -13.01 4.64 23.28
CA TYR A 189 -14.42 4.35 23.08
C TYR A 189 -15.00 3.54 24.24
N LYS A 190 -16.33 3.63 24.40
CA LYS A 190 -17.04 2.78 25.34
C LYS A 190 -17.18 1.38 24.77
N ALA A 191 -16.50 0.41 25.36
CA ALA A 191 -16.55 -0.98 24.94
C ALA A 191 -17.90 -1.65 25.31
N GLU A 192 -18.46 -2.42 24.39
CA GLU A 192 -19.58 -3.34 24.65
C GLU A 192 -19.12 -4.63 25.34
N ALA A 193 -17.91 -5.08 25.01
CA ALA A 193 -17.26 -6.24 25.60
C ALA A 193 -15.78 -5.93 25.89
N THR A 194 -15.25 -6.50 26.97
CA THR A 194 -13.84 -6.34 27.34
C THR A 194 -13.23 -7.70 27.62
N PHE A 195 -12.14 -8.01 26.91
CA PHE A 195 -11.37 -9.23 27.10
C PHE A 195 -10.04 -8.87 27.77
N LYS A 196 -9.75 -9.54 28.89
CA LYS A 196 -8.48 -9.39 29.59
C LYS A 196 -7.64 -10.62 29.35
N PHE A 197 -6.43 -10.40 28.87
CA PHE A 197 -5.43 -11.46 28.70
C PHE A 197 -4.40 -11.32 29.81
N ASP A 198 -4.03 -12.44 30.43
CA ASP A 198 -2.96 -12.49 31.42
C ASP A 198 -1.61 -12.50 30.68
N ILE A 199 -1.21 -11.32 30.22
CA ILE A 199 0.02 -11.11 29.46
C ILE A 199 0.96 -10.16 30.20
N HIS A 200 2.24 -10.50 30.22
CA HIS A 200 3.31 -9.62 30.67
C HIS A 200 4.28 -9.35 29.51
N PRO A 201 4.89 -8.15 29.43
CA PRO A 201 6.01 -7.92 28.53
C PRO A 201 7.15 -8.90 28.84
N GLN A 202 7.84 -9.39 27.81
CA GLN A 202 9.05 -10.18 28.02
C GLN A 202 10.09 -9.35 28.79
N PRO A 203 10.70 -9.89 29.86
CA PRO A 203 11.77 -9.20 30.56
C PRO A 203 12.98 -9.00 29.65
N SER A 204 13.69 -7.88 29.84
CA SER A 204 14.95 -7.68 29.13
C SER A 204 16.06 -8.53 29.77
N PHE A 205 16.64 -9.44 29.00
CA PHE A 205 17.73 -10.30 29.46
C PHE A 205 19.10 -9.64 29.33
N ASN A 206 19.27 -8.65 28.44
CA ASN A 206 20.53 -7.89 28.28
C ASN A 206 21.82 -8.76 28.23
N LYS A 207 21.77 -9.89 27.51
CA LYS A 207 22.84 -10.92 27.41
C LYS A 207 23.14 -11.70 28.71
N ASP A 208 22.30 -11.57 29.74
CA ASP A 208 22.34 -12.42 30.93
C ASP A 208 21.63 -13.75 30.66
N PHE A 209 22.42 -14.76 30.29
CA PHE A 209 21.91 -16.12 30.04
C PHE A 209 21.43 -16.81 31.31
N ASN A 210 21.94 -16.45 32.50
CA ASN A 210 21.46 -17.04 33.74
C ASN A 210 20.04 -16.55 34.06
N LEU A 211 19.78 -15.26 33.85
CA LEU A 211 18.44 -14.69 33.98
C LEU A 211 17.46 -15.31 32.97
N LEU A 212 17.90 -15.53 31.72
CA LEU A 212 17.11 -16.20 30.70
C LEU A 212 16.74 -17.64 31.11
N ILE A 213 17.73 -18.44 31.52
CA ILE A 213 17.51 -19.82 31.96
C ILE A 213 16.59 -19.87 33.18
N HIS A 214 16.76 -18.94 34.13
CA HIS A 214 15.90 -18.84 35.29
C HIS A 214 14.45 -18.54 34.90
N ASN A 215 14.24 -17.55 34.02
CA ASN A 215 12.91 -17.18 33.54
C ASN A 215 12.24 -18.35 32.78
N PHE A 216 12.97 -19.10 31.96
CA PHE A 216 12.42 -20.26 31.28
C PHE A 216 11.97 -21.36 32.24
N LYS A 217 12.78 -21.64 33.28
CA LYS A 217 12.41 -22.62 34.31
C LYS A 217 11.21 -22.16 35.14
N GLU A 218 11.11 -20.86 35.41
CA GLU A 218 9.95 -20.27 36.07
C GLU A 218 8.69 -20.45 35.21
N ASN A 219 8.76 -20.10 33.92
CA ASN A 219 7.68 -20.32 32.95
C ASN A 219 7.25 -21.80 32.90
N GLU A 220 8.20 -22.74 32.82
CA GLU A 220 7.91 -24.19 32.83
C GLU A 220 7.20 -24.62 34.12
N SER A 221 7.61 -24.09 35.27
CA SER A 221 6.95 -24.38 36.56
C SER A 221 5.50 -23.90 36.60
N GLN A 222 5.18 -22.86 35.82
CA GLN A 222 3.84 -22.33 35.60
C GLN A 222 3.10 -22.97 34.42
N ARG A 223 3.68 -24.01 33.79
CA ARG A 223 3.16 -24.69 32.59
C ARG A 223 3.03 -23.78 31.36
N ILE A 224 3.86 -22.73 31.30
CA ILE A 224 4.00 -21.85 30.15
C ILE A 224 5.03 -22.46 29.19
N GLN A 225 4.67 -22.59 27.92
CA GLN A 225 5.59 -23.08 26.88
C GLN A 225 6.57 -21.98 26.47
N ASN A 226 7.87 -22.24 26.58
CA ASN A 226 8.90 -21.35 26.07
C ASN A 226 9.09 -21.57 24.56
N LEU A 227 9.03 -20.50 23.77
CA LEU A 227 9.27 -20.49 22.33
C LEU A 227 10.38 -19.47 22.02
N ILE A 228 11.39 -19.89 21.26
CA ILE A 228 12.48 -19.02 20.79
C ILE A 228 12.32 -18.84 19.28
N PHE A 229 12.16 -17.60 18.86
CA PHE A 229 12.07 -17.23 17.45
C PHE A 229 13.41 -16.64 16.99
N SER A 230 13.90 -17.06 15.83
CA SER A 230 15.13 -16.58 15.20
C SER A 230 14.84 -16.29 13.73
N ASP A 231 15.27 -15.13 13.26
CA ASP A 231 15.16 -14.75 11.85
C ASP A 231 16.24 -15.44 10.99
N SER A 232 17.22 -16.12 11.61
CA SER A 232 18.26 -16.87 10.93
C SER A 232 18.02 -18.37 11.04
N THR A 233 18.00 -19.06 9.90
CA THR A 233 17.95 -20.53 9.84
C THR A 233 19.20 -21.21 10.43
N LYS A 234 20.27 -20.46 10.74
CA LYS A 234 21.56 -20.98 11.23
C LYS A 234 21.86 -20.68 12.71
N GLN A 235 20.95 -20.00 13.44
CA GLN A 235 21.10 -19.68 14.87
C GLN A 235 20.08 -20.46 15.69
#